data_AF-A0A2V9SR95-F1
#
_entry.id   AF-A0A2V9SR95-F1
#
_cell.length_a   1.000
_cell.length_b   1.000
_cell.length_c   1.000
_cell.angle_alpha   90.00
_cell.angle_beta   90.00
_cell.angle_gamma   90.00
#
_symmetry.space_group_name_H-M   'P 1'
#
loop_
_entity.id
_entity.type
_entity.pdbx_description
1 polymer ?
#
loop_
_entity_poly.entity_id
_entity_poly.type
_entity_poly.pdbx_seq_one_letter_code
_entity_poly.pdbx_strand_id
1 'polypeptide(L)'
;MRTMSSALGTPRFTSHAHCARKSSSSIPARTCGCPKRSRVKNLLINRERVFYHVGQCFRKNPRMGEPLPSPIPPQDEPQQAALHTPISEHPVHKVFLGPSGLRAGWRLLLYLAVVATMYLLVGAVVYYLPELGIRGVRIDLIVEIGRLVFVVGIPTLLMARIEGRPIGCYGLPGRSAFGKLFWAGAAWGLAALTVLMLCMHWAGVFDFGSVVLHGGRLIKFAAFWAFLFLLVGLQEELLVRGYPQHVLTEALGFWPAAVVGSLAFGGIHFWNPGENWIGLAGAALIGLFFCLTLRRTGNLWFAVGFHASWDWGESFLYSVPDSGAKSPGHLLSSSFHGSPWLTGGSVGPEGSVFLFLVIALIWVAFDRMYRQAKYC
;
A
#
# COMPACT_ATOMS: atom_id res chain seq x y z
N MET A 1 -37.01 -74.04 -8.91
CA MET A 1 -38.45 -73.99 -9.26
C MET A 1 -38.76 -72.55 -9.68
N ARG A 2 -39.06 -72.34 -10.98
CA ARG A 2 -39.81 -71.23 -11.65
C ARG A 2 -39.50 -69.75 -11.30
N THR A 3 -39.29 -68.79 -12.21
CA THR A 3 -39.17 -68.67 -13.68
C THR A 3 -38.77 -67.22 -14.04
N MET A 4 -38.03 -67.07 -15.14
CA MET A 4 -37.75 -65.92 -16.05
C MET A 4 -38.76 -64.74 -16.07
N SER A 5 -38.38 -63.49 -16.40
CA SER A 5 -38.01 -63.06 -17.76
C SER A 5 -37.38 -61.66 -17.89
N SER A 6 -36.61 -61.51 -18.97
CA SER A 6 -35.83 -60.39 -19.52
C SER A 6 -36.63 -59.28 -20.20
N ALA A 7 -36.03 -58.09 -20.37
CA ALA A 7 -36.03 -57.37 -21.66
C ALA A 7 -34.99 -56.23 -21.74
N LEU A 8 -34.22 -56.24 -22.84
CA LEU A 8 -33.30 -55.22 -23.34
C LEU A 8 -34.04 -54.07 -24.04
N GLY A 9 -33.41 -52.89 -24.16
CA GLY A 9 -33.82 -51.83 -25.08
C GLY A 9 -32.91 -50.58 -25.05
N THR A 10 -32.01 -50.49 -26.03
CA THR A 10 -31.06 -49.41 -26.36
C THR A 10 -31.72 -48.14 -26.98
N PRO A 11 -30.99 -47.01 -27.13
CA PRO A 11 -31.57 -45.66 -27.19
C PRO A 11 -31.96 -45.20 -28.61
N ARG A 12 -32.95 -44.32 -28.72
CA ARG A 12 -33.35 -43.64 -29.97
C ARG A 12 -32.65 -42.29 -30.14
N PHE A 13 -31.84 -42.21 -31.19
CA PHE A 13 -31.53 -40.98 -31.92
C PHE A 13 -32.76 -40.56 -32.74
N THR A 14 -33.04 -39.25 -32.78
CA THR A 14 -33.85 -38.64 -33.85
C THR A 14 -33.10 -37.44 -34.43
N SER A 15 -32.80 -37.55 -35.73
CA SER A 15 -32.27 -36.49 -36.58
C SER A 15 -33.42 -35.71 -37.20
N HIS A 16 -33.37 -34.38 -37.16
CA HIS A 16 -34.09 -33.52 -38.10
C HIS A 16 -33.10 -32.60 -38.80
N ALA A 17 -33.16 -32.61 -40.14
CA ALA A 17 -32.38 -31.79 -41.05
C ALA A 17 -33.22 -30.60 -41.58
N HIS A 18 -32.50 -29.60 -42.13
CA HIS A 18 -32.92 -28.35 -42.79
C HIS A 18 -33.34 -27.20 -41.86
N CYS A 19 -32.89 -25.94 -42.00
CA CYS A 19 -32.42 -25.22 -43.19
C CYS A 19 -31.44 -24.07 -42.83
N ALA A 20 -30.71 -23.60 -43.84
CA ALA A 20 -29.60 -22.64 -43.78
C ALA A 20 -29.97 -21.20 -43.39
N ARG A 21 -29.05 -20.49 -42.71
CA ARG A 21 -28.94 -19.02 -42.79
C ARG A 21 -27.51 -18.51 -42.54
N LYS A 22 -26.92 -18.06 -43.65
CA LYS A 22 -25.92 -16.98 -43.83
C LYS A 22 -24.68 -16.95 -42.93
N SER A 23 -23.57 -17.41 -43.51
CA SER A 23 -22.26 -16.80 -43.32
C SER A 23 -22.29 -15.33 -43.78
N SER A 24 -21.95 -14.40 -42.90
CA SER A 24 -21.35 -13.13 -43.34
C SER A 24 -20.17 -12.83 -42.44
N SER A 25 -18.97 -13.14 -42.94
CA SER A 25 -17.76 -12.46 -42.49
C SER A 25 -17.84 -11.00 -42.93
N SER A 26 -17.58 -10.07 -42.03
CA SER A 26 -17.21 -8.70 -42.40
C SER A 26 -16.19 -8.15 -41.41
N ILE A 27 -14.95 -8.58 -41.61
CA ILE A 27 -13.78 -7.77 -41.25
C ILE A 27 -13.76 -6.58 -42.21
N PRO A 28 -13.67 -5.32 -41.73
CA PRO A 28 -13.19 -4.23 -42.55
C PRO A 28 -11.72 -3.95 -42.24
N ALA A 29 -10.92 -4.16 -43.28
CA ALA A 29 -9.64 -3.55 -43.65
C ALA A 29 -8.88 -2.69 -42.62
N ARG A 30 -7.61 -3.08 -42.42
CA ARG A 30 -6.48 -2.21 -42.07
C ARG A 30 -6.35 -1.08 -43.10
N THR A 31 -6.48 0.16 -42.67
CA THR A 31 -5.96 1.32 -43.41
C THR A 31 -4.58 1.68 -42.87
N CYS A 32 -3.56 1.34 -43.64
CA CYS A 32 -2.23 1.94 -43.54
C CYS A 32 -2.34 3.39 -44.02
N GLY A 33 -1.87 4.34 -43.20
CA GLY A 33 -1.82 5.74 -43.56
C GLY A 33 -0.98 6.54 -42.57
N CYS A 34 0.33 6.62 -42.82
CA CYS A 34 1.20 7.59 -42.16
C CYS A 34 0.80 9.03 -42.56
N PRO A 35 0.68 9.97 -41.61
CA PRO A 35 0.73 11.39 -41.94
C PRO A 35 2.17 11.87 -41.96
N LYS A 36 2.45 12.66 -43.00
CA LYS A 36 3.72 13.29 -43.35
C LYS A 36 4.31 14.12 -42.19
N ARG A 37 5.63 13.98 -42.06
CA ARG A 37 6.56 14.85 -41.32
C ARG A 37 6.35 16.31 -41.75
N SER A 38 5.70 17.14 -40.93
CA SER A 38 5.76 18.59 -41.10
C SER A 38 7.03 19.10 -40.41
N ARG A 39 7.87 19.78 -41.19
CA ARG A 39 9.15 20.34 -40.78
C ARG A 39 8.88 21.73 -40.21
N VAL A 40 8.50 21.83 -38.94
CA VAL A 40 8.50 23.11 -38.21
C VAL A 40 9.88 23.27 -37.57
N LYS A 41 10.61 24.30 -38.00
CA LYS A 41 11.86 24.72 -37.35
C LYS A 41 11.50 25.23 -35.95
N ASN A 42 11.86 24.50 -34.91
CA ASN A 42 11.78 25.01 -33.54
C ASN A 42 12.86 26.09 -33.35
N LEU A 43 12.41 27.30 -33.06
CA LEU A 43 13.26 28.38 -32.54
C LEU A 43 13.68 28.02 -31.11
N LEU A 44 14.92 28.37 -30.76
CA LEU A 44 15.52 28.21 -29.44
C LEU A 44 14.66 28.88 -28.37
N ILE A 45 14.20 28.10 -27.38
CA ILE A 45 13.53 28.61 -26.18
C ILE A 45 14.59 29.26 -25.28
N ASN A 46 14.46 30.57 -25.12
CA ASN A 46 15.24 31.36 -24.18
C ASN A 46 14.78 31.06 -22.74
N ARG A 47 15.73 30.94 -21.82
CA ARG A 47 15.55 30.37 -20.49
C ARG A 47 15.27 31.47 -19.48
N GLU A 48 14.04 31.98 -19.42
CA GLU A 48 13.63 32.84 -18.30
C GLU A 48 12.11 32.80 -18.09
N ARG A 49 11.73 32.57 -16.81
CA ARG A 49 10.37 32.52 -16.23
C ARG A 49 9.60 31.20 -16.37
N VAL A 50 9.83 30.31 -15.40
CA VAL A 50 8.85 29.29 -15.00
C VAL A 50 8.20 29.77 -13.70
N PHE A 51 6.99 30.30 -13.79
CA PHE A 51 6.09 30.52 -12.65
C PHE A 51 5.34 29.21 -12.35
N TYR A 52 5.32 28.81 -11.08
CA TYR A 52 4.50 27.70 -10.60
C TYR A 52 3.03 28.13 -10.55
N HIS A 53 2.17 27.49 -11.34
CA HIS A 53 0.72 27.52 -11.12
C HIS A 53 0.30 26.27 -10.35
N VAL A 54 -0.09 26.47 -9.09
CA VAL A 54 -0.87 25.52 -8.29
C VAL A 54 -2.28 25.45 -8.91
N GLY A 55 -2.66 24.28 -9.40
CA GLY A 55 -3.95 24.05 -10.03
C GLY A 55 -5.10 24.11 -9.03
N GLN A 56 -5.99 25.08 -9.21
CA GLN A 56 -7.33 25.09 -8.62
C GLN A 56 -8.30 24.27 -9.51
N CYS A 57 -9.11 23.45 -8.85
CA CYS A 57 -10.13 22.61 -9.46
C CYS A 57 -11.21 23.43 -10.19
N PHE A 58 -11.60 22.90 -11.35
CA PHE A 58 -12.69 23.28 -12.24
C PHE A 58 -13.93 23.92 -11.59
N ARG A 59 -14.27 25.13 -12.04
CA ARG A 59 -15.65 25.64 -12.08
C ARG A 59 -15.93 26.19 -13.49
N LYS A 60 -16.94 25.63 -14.15
CA LYS A 60 -17.40 26.00 -15.51
C LYS A 60 -17.90 27.45 -15.52
N ASN A 61 -17.54 28.20 -16.57
CA ASN A 61 -18.19 29.46 -16.93
C ASN A 61 -18.66 29.37 -18.39
N PRO A 62 -19.83 29.92 -18.74
CA PRO A 62 -19.88 30.62 -20.01
C PRO A 62 -20.75 31.89 -19.98
N ARG A 63 -20.21 33.01 -20.45
CA ARG A 63 -20.60 33.65 -21.72
C ARG A 63 -19.83 34.97 -21.90
N MET A 64 -19.36 35.15 -23.13
CA MET A 64 -18.66 36.34 -23.63
C MET A 64 -19.68 37.46 -23.89
N GLY A 65 -19.35 38.68 -23.45
CA GLY A 65 -19.95 39.94 -23.86
C GLY A 65 -18.82 40.93 -24.21
N GLU A 66 -19.07 41.78 -25.20
CA GLU A 66 -18.14 42.66 -25.93
C GLU A 66 -17.25 43.60 -25.09
N PRO A 67 -16.12 44.09 -25.63
CA PRO A 67 -15.24 44.99 -24.90
C PRO A 67 -15.74 46.44 -24.93
N LEU A 68 -15.98 47.02 -23.75
CA LEU A 68 -16.20 48.46 -23.54
C LEU A 68 -14.87 49.25 -23.71
N PRO A 69 -14.91 50.50 -24.20
CA PRO A 69 -13.72 51.31 -24.43
C PRO A 69 -13.00 51.68 -23.12
N SER A 70 -11.67 51.70 -23.18
CA SER A 70 -10.78 51.94 -22.04
C SER A 70 -11.03 53.32 -21.38
N PRO A 71 -11.10 53.41 -20.05
CA PRO A 71 -11.12 54.70 -19.36
C PRO A 71 -9.74 55.37 -19.41
N ILE A 72 -9.76 56.69 -19.56
CA ILE A 72 -8.61 57.61 -19.50
C ILE A 72 -7.86 57.41 -18.16
N PRO A 73 -6.50 57.40 -18.15
CA PRO A 73 -5.75 57.22 -16.91
C PRO A 73 -5.96 58.41 -15.95
N PRO A 74 -6.17 58.17 -14.64
CA PRO A 74 -6.19 59.24 -13.65
C PRO A 74 -4.82 59.91 -13.55
N GLN A 75 -4.83 61.24 -13.38
CA GLN A 75 -3.66 62.08 -13.17
C GLN A 75 -2.95 61.70 -11.87
N ASP A 76 -1.62 61.84 -11.89
CA ASP A 76 -0.68 61.51 -10.81
C ASP A 76 -1.06 62.15 -9.46
N GLU A 77 -1.65 61.37 -8.56
CA GLU A 77 -1.55 61.64 -7.12
C GLU A 77 -0.16 61.19 -6.64
N PRO A 78 0.52 61.95 -5.77
CA PRO A 78 1.80 61.53 -5.23
C PRO A 78 1.59 60.27 -4.40
N GLN A 79 2.03 59.14 -4.97
CA GLN A 79 2.09 57.84 -4.34
C GLN A 79 2.86 58.00 -3.03
N GLN A 80 2.14 58.04 -1.91
CA GLN A 80 2.75 57.84 -0.59
C GLN A 80 3.49 56.52 -0.68
N ALA A 81 4.82 56.63 -0.75
CA ALA A 81 5.70 55.49 -0.63
C ALA A 81 5.41 54.86 0.74
N ALA A 82 4.55 53.84 0.73
CA ALA A 82 4.41 52.94 1.85
C ALA A 82 5.82 52.42 2.11
N LEU A 83 6.43 52.92 3.18
CA LEU A 83 7.69 52.45 3.69
C LEU A 83 7.45 50.99 4.09
N HIS A 84 7.64 50.07 3.15
CA HIS A 84 7.77 48.66 3.44
C HIS A 84 9.10 48.52 4.18
N THR A 85 9.09 48.81 5.47
CA THR A 85 10.08 48.27 6.39
C THR A 85 9.98 46.76 6.27
N PRO A 86 11.02 46.06 5.78
CA PRO A 86 11.01 44.61 5.87
C PRO A 86 10.95 44.30 7.36
N ILE A 87 9.84 43.72 7.81
CA ILE A 87 9.77 43.15 9.15
C ILE A 87 10.98 42.24 9.25
N SER A 88 11.92 42.58 10.14
CA SER A 88 13.10 41.75 10.37
C SER A 88 12.59 40.42 10.92
N GLU A 89 12.36 39.44 10.06
CA GLU A 89 11.95 38.12 10.50
C GLU A 89 13.03 37.61 11.44
N HIS A 90 12.68 37.46 12.72
CA HIS A 90 13.59 36.92 13.73
C HIS A 90 14.21 35.62 13.20
N PRO A 91 15.51 35.35 13.43
CA PRO A 91 16.19 34.15 12.92
C PRO A 91 15.43 32.85 13.24
N VAL A 92 14.74 32.83 14.38
CA VAL A 92 13.88 31.75 14.86
C VAL A 92 12.74 31.45 13.87
N HIS A 93 12.12 32.48 13.29
CA HIS A 93 11.04 32.34 12.31
C HIS A 93 11.53 31.61 11.05
N LYS A 94 12.76 31.89 10.59
CA LYS A 94 13.36 31.20 9.43
C LYS A 94 13.69 29.73 9.71
N VAL A 95 13.98 29.35 10.94
CA VAL A 95 14.32 27.96 11.31
C VAL A 95 13.08 27.07 11.34
N PHE A 96 11.97 27.55 11.89
CA PHE A 96 10.75 26.76 12.05
C PHE A 96 9.79 26.90 10.87
N LEU A 97 9.65 28.10 10.31
CA LEU A 97 8.67 28.42 9.28
C LEU A 97 9.36 28.57 7.92
N GLY A 98 8.67 28.08 6.89
CA GLY A 98 8.98 28.31 5.49
C GLY A 98 7.81 29.03 4.80
N PRO A 99 7.88 29.23 3.48
CA PRO A 99 6.88 29.99 2.71
C PRO A 99 5.45 29.43 2.79
N SER A 100 5.29 28.20 3.28
CA SER A 100 4.00 27.47 3.35
C SER A 100 3.69 26.96 4.76
N GLY A 101 4.32 27.50 5.81
CA GLY A 101 4.13 27.07 7.21
C GLY A 101 5.30 26.27 7.77
N LEU A 102 5.03 25.32 8.68
CA LEU A 102 6.06 24.53 9.36
C LEU A 102 6.94 23.75 8.38
N ARG A 103 8.26 23.85 8.48
CA ARG A 103 9.17 23.12 7.57
C ARG A 103 9.03 21.59 7.72
N ALA A 104 9.31 20.86 6.64
CA ALA A 104 9.15 19.40 6.58
C ALA A 104 9.87 18.65 7.70
N GLY A 105 11.10 19.07 8.05
CA GLY A 105 11.85 18.47 9.15
C GLY A 105 11.12 18.57 10.49
N TRP A 106 10.64 19.76 10.85
CA TRP A 106 9.88 19.97 12.10
C TRP A 106 8.52 19.27 12.11
N ARG A 107 7.86 19.21 10.95
CA ARG A 107 6.62 18.45 10.77
C ARG A 107 6.83 16.96 11.04
N LEU A 108 7.90 16.39 10.50
CA LEU A 108 8.24 14.99 10.73
C LEU A 108 8.64 14.75 12.19
N LEU A 109 9.47 15.62 12.78
CA LEU A 109 9.87 15.52 14.19
C LEU A 109 8.67 15.60 15.14
N LEU A 110 7.73 16.52 14.90
CA LEU A 110 6.51 16.61 15.68
C LEU A 110 5.67 15.34 15.55
N TYR A 111 5.47 14.84 14.34
CA TYR A 111 4.76 13.58 14.11
C TYR A 111 5.40 12.42 14.88
N LEU A 112 6.73 12.24 14.75
CA LEU A 112 7.47 11.18 15.42
C LEU A 112 7.44 11.32 16.95
N ALA A 113 7.48 12.55 17.48
CA ALA A 113 7.36 12.78 18.92
C ALA A 113 5.99 12.36 19.46
N VAL A 114 4.90 12.69 18.75
CA VAL A 114 3.55 12.27 19.15
C VAL A 114 3.38 10.75 18.99
N VAL A 115 3.88 10.16 17.90
CA VAL A 115 3.90 8.70 17.69
C VAL A 115 4.61 8.01 18.87
N ALA A 116 5.83 8.44 19.21
CA ALA A 116 6.60 7.87 20.31
C ALA A 116 5.87 7.99 21.65
N THR A 117 5.25 9.14 21.91
CA THR A 117 4.46 9.37 23.12
C THR A 117 3.27 8.42 23.19
N MET A 118 2.51 8.31 22.10
CA MET A 118 1.34 7.41 22.02
C MET A 118 1.75 5.94 22.14
N TYR A 119 2.90 5.56 21.57
CA TYR A 119 3.43 4.20 21.67
C TYR A 119 3.77 3.83 23.12
N LEU A 120 4.41 4.74 23.85
CA LEU A 120 4.69 4.56 25.28
C LEU A 120 3.42 4.46 26.12
N LEU A 121 2.41 5.30 25.83
CA LEU A 121 1.12 5.26 26.54
C LEU A 121 0.36 3.96 26.28
N VAL A 122 0.30 3.50 25.03
CA VAL A 122 -0.30 2.20 24.68
C VAL A 122 0.46 1.07 25.39
N GLY A 123 1.80 1.09 25.36
CA GLY A 123 2.62 0.10 26.06
C GLY A 123 2.37 0.07 27.58
N ALA A 124 2.22 1.23 28.21
CA ALA A 124 1.89 1.33 29.63
C ALA A 124 0.51 0.73 29.94
N VAL A 125 -0.51 0.97 29.10
CA VAL A 125 -1.82 0.34 29.27
C VAL A 125 -1.72 -1.18 29.11
N VAL A 126 -0.99 -1.64 28.09
CA VAL A 126 -0.82 -3.06 27.77
C VAL A 126 -0.18 -3.83 28.92
N TYR A 127 0.77 -3.20 29.63
CA TYR A 127 1.41 -3.78 30.81
C TYR A 127 0.41 -4.20 31.90
N TYR A 128 -0.67 -3.43 32.10
CA TYR A 128 -1.68 -3.71 33.13
C TYR A 128 -2.85 -4.59 32.66
N LEU A 129 -3.00 -4.86 31.34
CA LEU A 129 -4.09 -5.69 30.81
C LEU A 129 -4.17 -7.12 31.42
N PRO A 130 -3.04 -7.82 31.68
CA PRO A 130 -3.08 -9.14 32.30
C PRO A 130 -3.70 -9.17 33.70
N GLU A 131 -3.57 -8.09 34.46
CA GLU A 131 -4.15 -7.94 35.81
C GLU A 131 -5.68 -7.83 35.75
N LEU A 132 -6.21 -7.32 34.62
CA LEU A 132 -7.64 -7.25 34.33
C LEU A 132 -8.21 -8.55 33.75
N GLY A 133 -7.42 -9.64 33.70
CA GLY A 133 -7.83 -10.93 33.15
C GLY A 133 -7.85 -11.01 31.62
N ILE A 134 -7.38 -9.97 30.93
CA ILE A 134 -7.25 -9.94 29.46
C ILE A 134 -5.92 -10.63 29.10
N ARG A 135 -5.98 -11.67 28.27
CA ARG A 135 -4.83 -12.54 27.95
C ARG A 135 -4.90 -13.10 26.53
N GLY A 136 -3.75 -13.54 26.02
CA GLY A 136 -3.58 -14.17 24.71
C GLY A 136 -4.05 -13.26 23.58
N VAL A 137 -4.70 -13.84 22.57
CA VAL A 137 -5.18 -13.14 21.35
C VAL A 137 -6.05 -11.91 21.61
N ARG A 138 -6.64 -11.77 22.81
CA ARG A 138 -7.40 -10.57 23.19
C ARG A 138 -6.48 -9.37 23.46
N ILE A 139 -5.30 -9.60 24.05
CA ILE A 139 -4.29 -8.56 24.20
C ILE A 139 -3.85 -8.10 22.81
N ASP A 140 -3.47 -9.04 21.94
CA ASP A 140 -3.00 -8.74 20.58
C ASP A 140 -4.01 -7.88 19.81
N LEU A 141 -5.29 -8.24 19.86
CA LEU A 141 -6.35 -7.44 19.23
C LEU A 141 -6.46 -6.02 19.83
N ILE A 142 -6.43 -5.88 21.15
CA ILE A 142 -6.52 -4.57 21.82
C ILE A 142 -5.29 -3.72 21.49
N VAL A 143 -4.11 -4.32 21.47
CA VAL A 143 -2.84 -3.68 21.09
C VAL A 143 -2.94 -3.16 19.67
N GLU A 144 -3.37 -3.97 18.71
CA GLU A 144 -3.42 -3.55 17.30
C GLU A 144 -4.47 -2.47 17.03
N ILE A 145 -5.65 -2.56 17.67
CA ILE A 145 -6.63 -1.46 17.65
C ILE A 145 -6.02 -0.20 18.26
N GLY A 146 -5.34 -0.34 19.40
CA GLY A 146 -4.70 0.77 20.10
C GLY A 146 -3.60 1.43 19.27
N ARG A 147 -2.75 0.64 18.60
CA ARG A 147 -1.70 1.14 17.71
C ARG A 147 -2.29 1.86 16.51
N LEU A 148 -3.26 1.27 15.83
CA LEU A 148 -3.91 1.92 14.68
C LEU A 148 -4.54 3.26 15.07
N VAL A 149 -5.28 3.32 16.18
CA VAL A 149 -5.99 4.54 16.60
C VAL A 149 -5.05 5.56 17.23
N PHE A 150 -4.31 5.19 18.28
CA PHE A 150 -3.52 6.13 19.07
C PHE A 150 -2.14 6.39 18.47
N VAL A 151 -1.44 5.37 17.98
CA VAL A 151 -0.07 5.53 17.47
C VAL A 151 -0.06 6.12 16.07
N VAL A 152 -1.04 5.80 15.23
CA VAL A 152 -1.06 6.27 13.83
C VAL A 152 -2.19 7.25 13.55
N GLY A 153 -3.41 6.92 13.97
CA GLY A 153 -4.61 7.71 13.70
C GLY A 153 -4.55 9.11 14.31
N ILE A 154 -4.26 9.22 15.61
CA ILE A 154 -4.19 10.51 16.32
C ILE A 154 -3.07 11.40 15.76
N PRO A 155 -1.80 10.96 15.63
CA PRO A 155 -0.75 11.79 15.04
C PRO A 155 -1.08 12.24 13.62
N THR A 156 -1.62 11.34 12.79
CA THR A 156 -1.99 11.68 11.41
C THR A 156 -3.14 12.70 11.38
N LEU A 157 -4.15 12.54 12.23
CA LEU A 157 -5.25 13.50 12.35
C LEU A 157 -4.74 14.86 12.86
N LEU A 158 -3.88 14.87 13.88
CA LEU A 158 -3.28 16.09 14.41
C LEU A 158 -2.53 16.84 13.31
N MET A 159 -1.65 16.15 12.57
CA MET A 159 -0.91 16.78 11.48
C MET A 159 -1.83 17.21 10.34
N ALA A 160 -2.86 16.44 10.00
CA ALA A 160 -3.89 16.83 9.03
C ALA A 160 -4.56 18.16 9.42
N ARG A 161 -4.87 18.34 10.71
CA ARG A 161 -5.47 19.58 11.24
C ARG A 161 -4.49 20.74 11.21
N ILE A 162 -3.22 20.52 11.59
CA ILE A 162 -2.17 21.54 11.53
C ILE A 162 -1.94 22.01 10.08
N GLU A 163 -1.97 21.08 9.12
CA GLU A 163 -1.73 21.39 7.71
C GLU A 163 -2.98 21.84 6.95
N GLY A 164 -4.16 21.77 7.56
CA GLY A 164 -5.44 22.07 6.89
C GLY A 164 -5.76 21.12 5.73
N ARG A 165 -5.27 19.88 5.77
CA ARG A 165 -5.43 18.86 4.72
C ARG A 165 -6.36 17.73 5.16
N PRO A 166 -7.11 17.10 4.24
CA PRO A 166 -7.86 15.90 4.59
C PRO A 166 -6.91 14.70 4.79
N ILE A 167 -7.21 13.83 5.76
CA ILE A 167 -6.38 12.65 6.11
C ILE A 167 -6.12 11.75 4.89
N GLY A 168 -7.11 11.64 4.00
CA GLY A 168 -7.00 10.81 2.80
C GLY A 168 -5.87 11.23 1.84
N CYS A 169 -5.30 12.43 1.98
CA CYS A 169 -4.12 12.86 1.21
C CYS A 169 -2.86 12.08 1.60
N TYR A 170 -2.78 11.54 2.81
CA TYR A 170 -1.63 10.75 3.27
C TYR A 170 -1.74 9.28 2.85
N GLY A 171 -2.22 9.03 1.64
CA GLY A 171 -2.19 7.73 1.00
C GLY A 171 -3.41 6.83 1.23
N LEU A 172 -4.37 7.15 2.10
CA LEU A 172 -5.51 6.27 2.39
C LEU A 172 -6.87 6.96 2.15
N PRO A 173 -7.24 7.25 0.89
CA PRO A 173 -8.51 7.89 0.58
C PRO A 173 -9.68 6.96 0.90
N GLY A 174 -10.59 7.41 1.77
CA GLY A 174 -11.73 6.60 2.23
C GLY A 174 -12.72 6.19 1.13
N ARG A 175 -12.80 6.96 0.03
CA ARG A 175 -13.70 6.66 -1.11
C ARG A 175 -13.33 5.38 -1.85
N SER A 176 -12.08 4.93 -1.75
CA SER A 176 -11.61 3.69 -2.37
C SER A 176 -11.34 2.59 -1.36
N ALA A 177 -11.81 2.75 -0.11
CA ALA A 177 -11.63 1.77 0.95
C ALA A 177 -12.17 0.41 0.55
N PHE A 178 -11.35 -0.62 0.74
CA PHE A 178 -11.69 -2.01 0.39
C PHE A 178 -12.14 -2.20 -1.07
N GLY A 179 -11.75 -1.28 -1.96
CA GLY A 179 -12.05 -1.33 -3.38
C GLY A 179 -11.14 -2.27 -4.15
N LYS A 180 -11.12 -2.12 -5.48
CA LYS A 180 -10.34 -2.98 -6.39
C LYS A 180 -8.86 -3.10 -6.01
N LEU A 181 -8.24 -2.01 -5.57
CA LEU A 181 -6.81 -2.02 -5.23
C LEU A 181 -6.52 -2.87 -4.00
N PHE A 182 -7.36 -2.82 -2.98
CA PHE A 182 -7.21 -3.65 -1.78
C PHE A 182 -7.26 -5.14 -2.12
N TRP A 183 -8.30 -5.58 -2.83
CA TRP A 183 -8.44 -6.99 -3.20
C TRP A 183 -7.39 -7.45 -4.22
N ALA A 184 -6.94 -6.57 -5.12
CA ALA A 184 -5.80 -6.85 -5.98
C ALA A 184 -4.52 -7.04 -5.16
N GLY A 185 -4.27 -6.16 -4.18
CA GLY A 185 -3.18 -6.30 -3.22
C GLY A 185 -3.25 -7.62 -2.48
N ALA A 186 -4.39 -7.96 -1.91
CA ALA A 186 -4.60 -9.20 -1.18
C ALA A 186 -4.37 -10.45 -2.03
N ALA A 187 -4.82 -10.44 -3.29
CA ALA A 187 -4.54 -11.53 -4.21
C ALA A 187 -3.02 -11.64 -4.52
N TRP A 188 -2.34 -10.50 -4.65
CA TRP A 188 -0.90 -10.47 -4.88
C TRP A 188 -0.10 -10.95 -3.67
N GLY A 189 -0.45 -10.53 -2.45
CA GLY A 189 0.23 -10.93 -1.23
C GLY A 189 0.12 -12.44 -1.00
N LEU A 190 -1.11 -12.96 -1.05
CA LEU A 190 -1.35 -14.39 -0.91
C LEU A 190 -0.65 -15.21 -2.01
N ALA A 191 -0.68 -14.74 -3.27
CA ALA A 191 0.00 -15.43 -4.37
C ALA A 191 1.53 -15.40 -4.22
N ALA A 192 2.11 -14.25 -3.83
CA ALA A 192 3.54 -14.12 -3.61
C ALA A 192 4.02 -15.02 -2.48
N LEU A 193 3.29 -15.05 -1.35
CA LEU A 193 3.58 -15.96 -0.25
C LEU A 193 3.46 -17.42 -0.69
N THR A 194 2.42 -17.76 -1.44
CA THR A 194 2.25 -19.13 -1.96
C THR A 194 3.44 -19.54 -2.83
N VAL A 195 3.96 -18.63 -3.68
CA VAL A 195 5.18 -18.88 -4.46
C VAL A 195 6.38 -19.09 -3.54
N LEU A 196 6.54 -18.28 -2.49
CA LEU A 196 7.61 -18.47 -1.50
C LEU A 196 7.54 -19.85 -0.85
N MET A 197 6.37 -20.25 -0.36
CA MET A 197 6.17 -21.56 0.28
C MET A 197 6.43 -22.71 -0.69
N LEU A 198 6.04 -22.58 -1.96
CA LEU A 198 6.34 -23.57 -2.99
C LEU A 198 7.83 -23.67 -3.32
N CYS A 199 8.55 -22.54 -3.38
CA CYS A 199 10.01 -22.55 -3.54
C CYS A 199 10.69 -23.32 -2.39
N MET A 200 10.27 -23.06 -1.15
CA MET A 200 10.79 -23.76 0.04
C MET A 200 10.44 -25.25 0.02
N HIS A 201 9.22 -25.60 -0.38
CA HIS A 201 8.79 -26.98 -0.50
C HIS A 201 9.59 -27.74 -1.55
N TRP A 202 9.78 -27.18 -2.75
CA TRP A 202 10.58 -27.80 -3.80
C TRP A 202 12.07 -27.87 -3.48
N ALA A 203 12.58 -26.96 -2.66
CA ALA A 203 13.92 -27.05 -2.11
C ALA A 203 14.07 -28.12 -1.01
N GLY A 204 12.97 -28.78 -0.61
CA GLY A 204 12.98 -29.84 0.41
C GLY A 204 13.16 -29.31 1.84
N VAL A 205 12.91 -28.03 2.07
CA VAL A 205 13.10 -27.37 3.39
C VAL A 205 11.78 -27.03 4.09
N PHE A 206 10.64 -27.34 3.48
CA PHE A 206 9.31 -27.07 4.02
C PHE A 206 8.29 -28.13 3.63
N ASP A 207 7.47 -28.52 4.60
CA ASP A 207 6.33 -29.41 4.41
C ASP A 207 5.04 -28.75 4.89
N PHE A 208 3.99 -28.79 4.06
CA PHE A 208 2.68 -28.23 4.37
C PHE A 208 1.93 -28.99 5.47
N GLY A 209 2.32 -30.24 5.75
CA GLY A 209 1.63 -31.09 6.71
C GLY A 209 0.17 -31.38 6.34
N SER A 210 -0.69 -31.46 7.35
CA SER A 210 -2.12 -31.78 7.21
C SER A 210 -3.00 -30.65 7.73
N VAL A 211 -4.26 -30.61 7.29
CA VAL A 211 -5.26 -29.70 7.87
C VAL A 211 -5.61 -30.17 9.28
N VAL A 212 -5.36 -29.32 10.28
CA VAL A 212 -5.61 -29.63 11.70
C VAL A 212 -6.82 -28.90 12.27
N LEU A 213 -7.27 -27.83 11.62
CA LEU A 213 -8.39 -27.01 12.09
C LEU A 213 -9.65 -27.25 11.25
N HIS A 214 -10.78 -27.48 11.94
CA HIS A 214 -12.04 -27.87 11.30
C HIS A 214 -13.26 -27.16 11.89
N GLY A 215 -14.38 -27.23 11.18
CA GLY A 215 -15.70 -26.77 11.65
C GLY A 215 -15.75 -25.28 11.97
N GLY A 216 -16.57 -24.89 12.96
CA GLY A 216 -16.75 -23.48 13.35
C GLY A 216 -15.46 -22.80 13.85
N ARG A 217 -14.50 -23.57 14.36
CA ARG A 217 -13.18 -23.03 14.76
C ARG A 217 -12.39 -22.52 13.56
N LEU A 218 -12.47 -23.19 12.41
CA LEU A 218 -11.79 -22.75 11.19
C LEU A 218 -12.24 -21.35 10.80
N ILE A 219 -13.55 -21.15 10.70
CA ILE A 219 -14.13 -19.85 10.31
C ILE A 219 -13.78 -18.78 11.34
N LYS A 220 -13.88 -19.11 12.64
CA LYS A 220 -13.57 -18.18 13.74
C LYS A 220 -12.12 -17.68 13.69
N PHE A 221 -11.14 -18.58 13.57
CA PHE A 221 -9.73 -18.17 13.52
C PHE A 221 -9.36 -17.53 12.20
N ALA A 222 -9.89 -18.01 11.07
CA ALA A 222 -9.69 -17.38 9.76
C ALA A 222 -10.12 -15.91 9.80
N ALA A 223 -11.33 -15.64 10.32
CA ALA A 223 -11.88 -14.30 10.42
C ALA A 223 -11.14 -13.44 11.46
N PHE A 224 -10.78 -14.02 12.60
CA PHE A 224 -10.01 -13.30 13.64
C PHE A 224 -8.67 -12.81 13.10
N TRP A 225 -7.87 -13.70 12.51
CA TRP A 225 -6.57 -13.34 11.97
C TRP A 225 -6.70 -12.41 10.77
N ALA A 226 -7.72 -12.59 9.90
CA ALA A 226 -7.92 -11.68 8.77
C ALA A 226 -8.23 -10.24 9.24
N PHE A 227 -9.00 -10.11 10.33
CA PHE A 227 -9.26 -8.80 10.92
C PHE A 227 -8.02 -8.23 11.60
N LEU A 228 -7.28 -9.04 12.38
CA LEU A 228 -6.09 -8.59 13.07
C LEU A 228 -5.00 -8.13 12.09
N PHE A 229 -4.70 -8.89 11.05
CA PHE A 229 -3.69 -8.51 10.05
C PHE A 229 -4.15 -7.39 9.12
N LEU A 230 -5.45 -7.17 8.97
CA LEU A 230 -5.94 -5.92 8.39
C LEU A 230 -5.55 -4.70 9.26
N LEU A 231 -5.61 -4.82 10.59
CA LEU A 231 -5.17 -3.74 11.50
C LEU A 231 -3.67 -3.53 11.41
N VAL A 232 -2.86 -4.60 11.42
CA VAL A 232 -1.40 -4.56 11.26
C VAL A 232 -1.04 -3.88 9.94
N GLY A 233 -1.55 -4.38 8.81
CA GLY A 233 -1.29 -3.81 7.50
C GLY A 233 -1.75 -2.36 7.37
N LEU A 234 -2.88 -1.96 7.98
CA LEU A 234 -3.25 -0.54 8.04
C LEU A 234 -2.27 0.28 8.86
N GLN A 235 -1.89 -0.22 10.03
CA GLN A 235 -1.04 0.47 10.99
C GLN A 235 0.37 0.68 10.44
N GLU A 236 1.01 -0.36 9.92
CA GLU A 236 2.39 -0.28 9.46
C GLU A 236 2.53 0.54 8.18
N GLU A 237 1.62 0.33 7.22
CA GLU A 237 1.64 1.07 5.96
C GLU A 237 1.37 2.56 6.18
N LEU A 238 0.45 2.92 7.07
CA LEU A 238 0.21 4.33 7.40
C LEU A 238 1.34 4.95 8.23
N LEU A 239 1.93 4.19 9.17
CA LEU A 239 3.03 4.66 10.01
C LEU A 239 4.25 5.04 9.17
N VAL A 240 4.57 4.26 8.13
CA VAL A 240 5.77 4.50 7.32
C VAL A 240 5.46 5.23 6.02
N ARG A 241 4.44 4.79 5.28
CA ARG A 241 4.10 5.28 3.93
C ARG A 241 2.93 6.25 3.88
N GLY A 242 2.30 6.53 5.02
CA GLY A 242 1.29 7.57 5.16
C GLY A 242 1.93 8.95 5.29
N TYR A 243 1.82 9.53 6.48
CA TYR A 243 2.27 10.89 6.73
C TYR A 243 3.80 11.07 6.55
N PRO A 244 4.69 10.18 7.08
CA PRO A 244 6.13 10.38 6.93
C PRO A 244 6.62 10.37 5.49
N GLN A 245 6.15 9.43 4.67
CA GLN A 245 6.48 9.39 3.24
C GLN A 245 6.03 10.65 2.51
N HIS A 246 4.85 11.19 2.84
CA HIS A 246 4.36 12.44 2.26
C HIS A 246 5.32 13.60 2.57
N VAL A 247 5.65 13.80 3.85
CA VAL A 247 6.52 14.91 4.29
C VAL A 247 7.95 14.75 3.78
N LEU A 248 8.50 13.54 3.81
CA LEU A 248 9.83 13.26 3.26
C LEU A 248 9.87 13.46 1.75
N THR A 249 8.79 13.14 1.03
CA THR A 249 8.71 13.38 -0.41
C THR A 249 8.75 14.87 -0.73
N GLU A 250 8.07 15.72 0.05
CA GLU A 250 8.14 17.18 -0.10
C GLU A 250 9.57 17.71 0.12
N ALA A 251 10.38 17.05 0.96
CA ALA A 251 11.73 17.48 1.30
C ALA A 251 12.84 16.93 0.39
N LEU A 252 12.75 15.65 0.01
CA LEU A 252 13.82 14.90 -0.64
C LEU A 252 13.46 14.38 -2.04
N GLY A 253 12.18 14.48 -2.41
CA GLY A 253 11.61 13.74 -3.55
C GLY A 253 11.23 12.31 -3.19
N PHE A 254 10.42 11.68 -4.06
CA PHE A 254 9.74 10.43 -3.75
C PHE A 254 10.70 9.25 -3.48
N TRP A 255 11.66 9.01 -4.37
CA TRP A 255 12.52 7.84 -4.28
C TRP A 255 13.52 7.90 -3.11
N PRO A 256 14.20 9.03 -2.84
CA PRO A 256 14.99 9.15 -1.62
C PRO A 256 14.15 8.95 -0.35
N ALA A 257 12.95 9.54 -0.29
CA ALA A 257 12.02 9.31 0.82
C ALA A 257 11.63 7.83 0.97
N ALA A 258 11.33 7.16 -0.14
CA ALA A 258 10.99 5.74 -0.16
C ALA A 258 12.14 4.86 0.36
N VAL A 259 13.39 5.14 -0.04
CA VAL A 259 14.57 4.41 0.44
C VAL A 259 14.75 4.61 1.95
N VAL A 260 14.68 5.86 2.43
CA VAL A 260 14.81 6.17 3.86
C VAL A 260 13.72 5.47 4.67
N GLY A 261 12.45 5.58 4.25
CA GLY A 261 11.33 4.94 4.93
C GLY A 261 11.42 3.41 4.92
N SER A 262 11.91 2.82 3.83
CA SER A 262 12.06 1.37 3.70
C SER A 262 13.20 0.83 4.56
N LEU A 263 14.34 1.53 4.63
CA LEU A 263 15.42 1.18 5.55
C LEU A 263 14.99 1.32 7.01
N ALA A 264 14.23 2.37 7.34
CA ALA A 264 13.66 2.51 8.68
C ALA A 264 12.69 1.37 9.00
N PHE A 265 11.87 0.94 8.03
CA PHE A 265 10.97 -0.19 8.18
C PHE A 265 11.71 -1.51 8.43
N GLY A 266 12.75 -1.81 7.65
CA GLY A 266 13.63 -2.95 7.96
C GLY A 266 14.29 -2.80 9.34
N GLY A 267 14.72 -1.59 9.69
CA GLY A 267 15.31 -1.29 11.00
C GLY A 267 14.40 -1.62 12.17
N ILE A 268 13.13 -1.22 12.16
CA ILE A 268 12.19 -1.48 13.26
C ILE A 268 11.93 -2.98 13.49
N HIS A 269 12.14 -3.83 12.47
CA HIS A 269 12.00 -5.28 12.59
C HIS A 269 13.15 -5.92 13.39
N PHE A 270 14.24 -5.20 13.65
CA PHE A 270 15.36 -5.71 14.48
C PHE A 270 14.92 -6.17 15.88
N TRP A 271 13.81 -5.66 16.38
CA TRP A 271 13.24 -6.05 17.67
C TRP A 271 12.33 -7.29 17.61
N ASN A 272 12.14 -7.88 16.42
CA ASN A 272 11.38 -9.09 16.25
C ASN A 272 12.12 -10.32 16.81
N PRO A 273 11.40 -11.30 17.39
CA PRO A 273 12.02 -12.48 17.96
C PRO A 273 12.84 -13.28 16.93
N GLY A 274 14.15 -13.37 17.16
CA GLY A 274 15.06 -14.16 16.33
C GLY A 274 15.38 -13.55 14.96
N GLU A 275 15.12 -12.25 14.80
CA GLU A 275 15.40 -11.50 13.58
C GLU A 275 16.88 -11.62 13.15
N ASN A 276 17.12 -11.64 11.85
CA ASN A 276 18.46 -11.73 11.29
C ASN A 276 18.64 -10.77 10.10
N TRP A 277 19.87 -10.61 9.61
CA TRP A 277 20.15 -9.64 8.54
C TRP A 277 19.42 -9.94 7.22
N ILE A 278 19.06 -11.21 6.94
CA ILE A 278 18.28 -11.60 5.75
C ILE A 278 16.86 -11.08 5.89
N GLY A 279 16.22 -11.30 7.04
CA GLY A 279 14.87 -10.79 7.33
C GLY A 279 14.82 -9.26 7.34
N LEU A 280 15.79 -8.58 7.97
CA LEU A 280 15.89 -7.11 7.94
C LEU A 280 16.01 -6.55 6.51
N ALA A 281 16.85 -7.19 5.68
CA ALA A 281 16.99 -6.82 4.28
C ALA A 281 15.71 -7.12 3.48
N GLY A 282 15.05 -8.24 3.78
CA GLY A 282 13.75 -8.63 3.23
C GLY A 282 12.68 -7.59 3.52
N ALA A 283 12.50 -7.22 4.79
CA ALA A 283 11.59 -6.20 5.27
C ALA A 283 11.86 -4.84 4.59
N ALA A 284 13.13 -4.43 4.49
CA ALA A 284 13.48 -3.20 3.77
C ALA A 284 13.11 -3.27 2.26
N LEU A 285 13.38 -4.40 1.59
CA LEU A 285 13.09 -4.54 0.17
C LEU A 285 11.59 -4.64 -0.14
N ILE A 286 10.80 -5.37 0.66
CA ILE A 286 9.35 -5.40 0.50
C ILE A 286 8.74 -4.03 0.82
N GLY A 287 9.30 -3.33 1.81
CA GLY A 287 8.94 -1.95 2.11
C GLY A 287 9.15 -1.01 0.93
N LEU A 288 10.25 -1.18 0.20
CA LEU A 288 10.54 -0.41 -1.01
C LEU A 288 9.60 -0.80 -2.16
N PHE A 289 9.23 -2.08 -2.27
CA PHE A 289 8.22 -2.55 -3.21
C PHE A 289 6.86 -1.89 -2.92
N PHE A 290 6.43 -1.78 -1.67
CA PHE A 290 5.20 -1.05 -1.33
C PHE A 290 5.26 0.42 -1.70
N CYS A 291 6.40 1.09 -1.56
CA CYS A 291 6.60 2.43 -2.12
C CYS A 291 6.46 2.46 -3.65
N LEU A 292 6.98 1.46 -4.38
CA LEU A 292 6.70 1.35 -5.82
C LEU A 292 5.19 1.26 -6.08
N THR A 293 4.46 0.43 -5.32
CA THR A 293 3.00 0.32 -5.50
C THR A 293 2.32 1.66 -5.28
N LEU A 294 2.66 2.37 -4.19
CA LEU A 294 2.18 3.70 -3.89
C LEU A 294 2.47 4.68 -5.04
N ARG A 295 3.69 4.65 -5.60
CA ARG A 295 4.07 5.51 -6.73
C ARG A 295 3.16 5.33 -7.94
N ARG A 296 2.75 4.09 -8.23
CA ARG A 296 1.95 3.75 -9.42
C ARG A 296 0.45 3.81 -9.19
N THR A 297 -0.03 3.59 -7.97
CA THR A 297 -1.47 3.58 -7.64
C THR A 297 -1.94 4.93 -7.10
N GLY A 298 -1.05 5.70 -6.49
CA GLY A 298 -1.36 6.95 -5.78
C GLY A 298 -2.05 6.74 -4.43
N ASN A 299 -2.18 5.50 -3.94
CA ASN A 299 -2.74 5.21 -2.62
C ASN A 299 -2.28 3.84 -2.08
N LEU A 300 -2.39 3.67 -0.77
CA LEU A 300 -1.87 2.56 0.02
C LEU A 300 -2.77 1.33 0.03
N TRP A 301 -4.00 1.38 -0.49
CA TRP A 301 -4.93 0.25 -0.38
C TRP A 301 -4.38 -1.05 -0.99
N PHE A 302 -3.57 -0.96 -2.06
CA PHE A 302 -2.88 -2.13 -2.60
C PHE A 302 -1.87 -2.71 -1.60
N ALA A 303 -1.00 -1.88 -1.03
CA ALA A 303 0.00 -2.30 -0.05
C ALA A 303 -0.66 -2.89 1.21
N VAL A 304 -1.69 -2.22 1.74
CA VAL A 304 -2.48 -2.71 2.89
C VAL A 304 -3.09 -4.08 2.62
N GLY A 305 -3.69 -4.27 1.44
CA GLY A 305 -4.26 -5.55 1.06
C GLY A 305 -3.21 -6.65 0.94
N PHE A 306 -2.07 -6.33 0.29
CA PHE A 306 -0.95 -7.26 0.15
C PHE A 306 -0.44 -7.68 1.52
N HIS A 307 -0.06 -6.71 2.35
CA HIS A 307 0.49 -6.91 3.69
C HIS A 307 -0.46 -7.76 4.54
N ALA A 308 -1.73 -7.35 4.69
CA ALA A 308 -2.69 -8.09 5.50
C ALA A 308 -2.90 -9.54 5.03
N SER A 309 -2.86 -9.80 3.71
CA SER A 309 -3.02 -11.15 3.17
C SER A 309 -1.77 -12.02 3.30
N TRP A 310 -0.59 -11.39 3.35
CA TRP A 310 0.69 -12.07 3.55
C TRP A 310 0.75 -12.60 4.98
N ASP A 311 0.58 -11.74 5.98
CA ASP A 311 0.62 -12.12 7.40
C ASP A 311 -0.50 -13.12 7.73
N TRP A 312 -1.72 -12.89 7.22
CA TRP A 312 -2.81 -13.86 7.34
C TRP A 312 -2.45 -15.22 6.73
N GLY A 313 -1.76 -15.18 5.60
CA GLY A 313 -1.25 -16.34 4.91
C GLY A 313 -0.22 -17.10 5.76
N GLU A 314 0.74 -16.41 6.38
CA GLU A 314 1.77 -17.03 7.22
C GLU A 314 1.16 -17.61 8.49
N SER A 315 0.47 -16.75 9.24
CA SER A 315 -0.05 -17.06 10.57
C SER A 315 -1.21 -18.05 10.55
N PHE A 316 -2.21 -17.87 9.68
CA PHE A 316 -3.40 -18.73 9.65
C PHE A 316 -3.29 -19.85 8.62
N LEU A 317 -3.05 -19.51 7.34
CA LEU A 317 -3.15 -20.47 6.24
C LEU A 317 -2.00 -21.48 6.27
N TYR A 318 -0.76 -21.00 6.20
CA TYR A 318 0.45 -21.83 6.14
C TYR A 318 0.96 -22.23 7.51
N SER A 319 0.46 -21.63 8.59
CA SER A 319 0.77 -22.06 9.97
C SER A 319 2.26 -21.99 10.31
N VAL A 320 2.93 -21.00 9.74
CA VAL A 320 4.35 -20.71 9.89
C VAL A 320 4.55 -19.50 10.81
N PRO A 321 5.74 -19.30 11.38
CA PRO A 321 6.04 -18.06 12.08
C PRO A 321 5.91 -16.87 11.13
N ASP A 322 5.40 -15.79 11.68
CA ASP A 322 5.15 -14.50 11.06
C ASP A 322 5.95 -13.48 11.89
N SER A 323 7.04 -12.97 11.32
CA SER A 323 7.99 -12.10 12.02
C SER A 323 8.42 -12.64 13.42
N GLY A 324 8.63 -13.95 13.51
CA GLY A 324 9.07 -14.62 14.75
C GLY A 324 7.95 -15.06 15.69
N ALA A 325 6.69 -14.72 15.41
CA ALA A 325 5.55 -15.11 16.22
C ALA A 325 4.77 -16.27 15.58
N LYS A 326 4.35 -17.25 16.38
CA LYS A 326 3.48 -18.34 15.92
C LYS A 326 2.07 -18.19 16.46
N SER A 327 1.13 -17.95 15.56
CA SER A 327 -0.27 -17.66 15.86
C SER A 327 -1.06 -18.92 16.25
N PRO A 328 -1.81 -18.95 17.37
CA PRO A 328 -2.65 -20.09 17.71
C PRO A 328 -3.86 -20.24 16.76
N GLY A 329 -4.40 -21.45 16.67
CA GLY A 329 -5.59 -21.72 15.85
C GLY A 329 -5.35 -21.58 14.35
N HIS A 330 -4.18 -22.02 13.89
CA HIS A 330 -3.76 -22.04 12.50
C HIS A 330 -4.28 -23.30 11.76
N LEU A 331 -4.32 -23.28 10.43
CA LEU A 331 -5.01 -24.27 9.61
C LEU A 331 -4.24 -25.58 9.42
N LEU A 332 -2.94 -25.49 9.18
CA LEU A 332 -2.05 -26.58 8.80
C LEU A 332 -1.13 -27.00 9.96
N SER A 333 -0.54 -28.20 9.84
CA SER A 333 0.54 -28.68 10.70
C SER A 333 1.90 -28.63 10.00
N SER A 334 2.24 -27.47 9.46
CA SER A 334 3.45 -27.28 8.66
C SER A 334 4.73 -27.37 9.48
N SER A 335 5.83 -27.75 8.81
CA SER A 335 7.15 -27.88 9.41
C SER A 335 8.27 -27.41 8.48
N PHE A 336 9.35 -26.92 9.09
CA PHE A 336 10.58 -26.54 8.39
C PHE A 336 11.69 -27.55 8.66
N HIS A 337 12.54 -27.75 7.66
CA HIS A 337 13.67 -28.67 7.70
C HIS A 337 14.92 -28.01 7.10
N GLY A 338 16.09 -28.32 7.63
CA GLY A 338 17.35 -27.79 7.11
C GLY A 338 17.78 -26.46 7.74
N SER A 339 18.60 -25.69 7.01
CA SER A 339 19.35 -24.57 7.57
C SER A 339 18.52 -23.28 7.70
N PRO A 340 18.73 -22.48 8.78
CA PRO A 340 17.97 -21.25 9.03
C PRO A 340 17.99 -20.20 7.91
N TRP A 341 19.03 -20.11 7.09
CA TRP A 341 19.06 -19.15 5.98
C TRP A 341 18.16 -19.55 4.79
N LEU A 342 17.79 -20.84 4.69
CA LEU A 342 16.84 -21.35 3.70
C LEU A 342 15.41 -21.35 4.24
N THR A 343 15.22 -21.66 5.52
CA THR A 343 13.88 -21.72 6.15
C THR A 343 13.42 -20.39 6.74
N GLY A 344 14.37 -19.48 6.98
CA GLY A 344 14.23 -18.27 7.79
C GLY A 344 14.25 -18.50 9.31
N GLY A 345 14.51 -19.74 9.75
CA GLY A 345 14.72 -20.04 11.17
C GLY A 345 13.48 -19.77 12.02
N SER A 346 13.66 -19.10 13.16
CA SER A 346 12.55 -18.73 14.04
C SER A 346 11.68 -17.61 13.48
N VAL A 347 12.21 -16.76 12.60
CA VAL A 347 11.47 -15.64 11.97
C VAL A 347 10.32 -16.16 11.12
N GLY A 348 10.53 -17.28 10.43
CA GLY A 348 9.62 -17.82 9.43
C GLY A 348 10.09 -17.53 8.00
N PRO A 349 9.25 -17.76 6.98
CA PRO A 349 9.62 -17.65 5.57
C PRO A 349 10.25 -16.30 5.20
N GLU A 350 9.91 -15.22 5.91
CA GLU A 350 10.45 -13.88 5.69
C GLU A 350 11.97 -13.79 5.92
N GLY A 351 12.52 -14.63 6.79
CA GLY A 351 13.96 -14.75 7.01
C GLY A 351 14.70 -15.58 5.96
N SER A 352 13.99 -16.11 4.95
CA SER A 352 14.56 -16.98 3.92
C SER A 352 15.15 -16.20 2.76
N VAL A 353 16.27 -16.66 2.21
CA VAL A 353 16.82 -16.11 0.95
C VAL A 353 15.87 -16.22 -0.24
N PHE A 354 14.90 -17.14 -0.22
CA PHE A 354 13.91 -17.27 -1.28
C PHE A 354 12.99 -16.03 -1.35
N LEU A 355 12.85 -15.28 -0.26
CA LEU A 355 12.08 -14.04 -0.22
C LEU A 355 12.61 -13.03 -1.26
N PHE A 356 13.94 -12.90 -1.42
CA PHE A 356 14.52 -11.96 -2.38
C PHE A 356 14.13 -12.26 -3.83
N LEU A 357 14.06 -13.56 -4.18
CA LEU A 357 13.60 -13.97 -5.50
C LEU A 357 12.14 -13.58 -5.71
N VAL A 358 11.28 -13.84 -4.71
CA VAL A 358 9.86 -13.49 -4.78
C VAL A 358 9.67 -11.97 -4.89
N ILE A 359 10.38 -11.18 -4.08
CA ILE A 359 10.35 -9.71 -4.16
C ILE A 359 10.77 -9.23 -5.55
N ALA A 360 11.85 -9.78 -6.12
CA ALA A 360 12.28 -9.40 -7.47
C ALA A 360 11.23 -9.74 -8.53
N LEU A 361 10.57 -10.91 -8.43
CA LEU A 361 9.52 -11.32 -9.35
C LEU A 361 8.29 -10.41 -9.27
N ILE A 362 7.78 -10.16 -8.05
CA ILE A 362 6.62 -9.27 -7.88
C ILE A 362 6.95 -7.83 -8.29
N TRP A 363 8.18 -7.37 -8.06
CA TRP A 363 8.62 -6.05 -8.49
C TRP A 363 8.53 -5.90 -10.01
N VAL A 364 9.14 -6.83 -10.75
CA VAL A 364 9.13 -6.80 -12.23
C VAL A 364 7.71 -6.95 -12.75
N ALA A 365 6.93 -7.88 -12.21
CA ALA A 365 5.55 -8.10 -12.63
C ALA A 365 4.67 -6.85 -12.40
N PHE A 366 4.79 -6.23 -11.23
CA PHE A 366 3.99 -5.05 -10.88
C PHE A 366 4.39 -3.84 -11.73
N ASP A 367 5.69 -3.57 -11.89
CA ASP A 367 6.18 -2.44 -12.70
C ASP A 367 5.72 -2.57 -14.18
N ARG A 368 5.73 -3.79 -14.72
CA ARG A 368 5.25 -4.08 -16.08
C ARG A 368 3.76 -3.82 -16.23
N MET A 369 2.97 -4.16 -15.21
CA MET A 369 1.51 -4.06 -15.21
C MET A 369 1.01 -2.64 -14.91
N TYR A 370 1.70 -1.91 -14.02
CA TYR A 370 1.35 -0.56 -13.57
C TYR A 370 2.42 0.46 -13.96
N ARG A 371 2.48 0.82 -15.25
CA ARG A 371 3.53 1.70 -15.78
C ARG A 371 3.37 3.17 -15.43
N GLN A 372 2.17 3.65 -15.17
CA GLN A 372 1.92 5.07 -14.94
C GLN A 372 2.19 5.43 -13.47
N ALA A 373 2.95 6.51 -13.24
CA ALA A 373 3.05 7.10 -11.91
C ALA A 373 1.79 7.94 -11.64
N LYS A 374 1.20 7.75 -10.46
CA LYS A 374 -0.02 8.46 -10.01
C LYS A 374 0.17 9.21 -8.69
N TYR A 375 1.27 8.97 -7.99
CA TYR A 375 1.64 9.73 -6.81
C TYR A 375 2.32 11.04 -7.23
N CYS A 376 1.70 12.17 -6.89
CA CYS A 376 2.19 13.51 -7.18
C CYS A 376 3.09 14.01 -6.06
#